data_AF-A0A3D4HNY8-F1
#
_entry.id   AF-A0A3D4HNY8-F1
#
_cell.length_a   1.000
_cell.length_b   1.000
_cell.length_c   1.000
_cell.angle_alpha   90.00
_cell.angle_beta   90.00
_cell.angle_gamma   90.00
#
_symmetry.space_group_name_H-M   'P 1'
#
loop_
_entity.id
_entity.type
_entity.pdbx_description
1 polymer ?
#
loop_
_entity_poly.entity_id
_entity_poly.type
_entity_poly.pdbx_seq_one_letter_code
_entity_poly.pdbx_strand_id
1 'polypeptide(L)'
;MGHYSAGSLKRRPLWVHAVSVGEVQAAWPLVREARRAGWVDPVFFTTITRTGRQMAESLVGSEADQMAFYPWDAPWIARRAIERV
;
A
#
# COMPACT_ATOMS: atom_id res chain seq x y z
N MET A 1 6.04 -7.84 16.22
CA MET A 1 6.54 -8.58 15.04
C MET A 1 5.39 -9.47 14.58
N GLY A 2 4.65 -9.04 13.54
CA GLY A 2 3.40 -9.68 13.14
C GLY A 2 3.66 -10.99 12.40
N HIS A 3 3.05 -12.08 12.87
CA HIS A 3 3.13 -13.39 12.25
C HIS A 3 2.22 -13.43 11.01
N TYR A 4 2.78 -13.75 9.84
CA TYR A 4 2.03 -14.03 8.62
C TYR A 4 1.72 -15.54 8.58
N SER A 5 0.44 -15.90 8.64
CA SER A 5 -0.01 -17.26 8.35
C SER A 5 0.05 -17.48 6.84
N ALA A 6 0.77 -18.52 6.41
CA ALA A 6 0.93 -18.92 5.01
C ALA A 6 -0.38 -19.35 4.31
N GLY A 7 -1.55 -19.21 4.96
CA GLY A 7 -2.86 -19.45 4.36
C GLY A 7 -3.34 -18.38 3.38
N SER A 8 -2.68 -17.23 3.26
CA SER A 8 -3.16 -16.06 2.49
C SER A 8 -2.63 -15.94 1.05
N LEU A 9 -1.88 -16.91 0.52
CA LEU A 9 -1.39 -16.90 -0.87
C LEU A 9 -2.50 -16.85 -1.95
N LYS A 10 -3.79 -16.81 -1.56
CA LYS A 10 -4.96 -16.77 -2.46
C LYS A 10 -5.46 -15.37 -2.81
N ARG A 11 -5.01 -14.30 -2.16
CA ARG A 11 -5.46 -12.93 -2.48
C ARG A 11 -4.29 -12.11 -2.98
N ARG A 12 -4.44 -11.52 -4.18
CA ARG A 12 -3.41 -10.71 -4.82
C ARG A 12 -3.70 -9.25 -4.49
N PRO A 13 -3.05 -8.65 -3.50
CA PRO A 13 -3.40 -7.31 -3.06
C PRO A 13 -3.11 -6.28 -4.16
N LEU A 14 -3.92 -5.23 -4.22
CA LEU A 14 -3.57 -4.03 -4.96
C LEU A 14 -2.52 -3.28 -4.12
N TRP A 15 -1.25 -3.43 -4.49
CA TRP A 15 -0.18 -2.70 -3.85
C TRP A 15 0.06 -1.36 -4.56
N VAL A 16 -0.12 -0.28 -3.80
CA VAL A 16 0.18 1.08 -4.24
C VAL A 16 1.36 1.63 -3.45
N HIS A 17 2.33 2.17 -4.15
CA HIS A 17 3.52 2.79 -3.57
C HIS A 17 3.60 4.25 -4.05
N ALA A 18 3.49 5.19 -3.12
CA ALA A 18 3.52 6.63 -3.39
C ALA A 18 4.59 7.29 -2.51
N VAL A 19 5.64 7.82 -3.13
CA VAL A 19 6.84 8.28 -2.40
C VAL A 19 6.71 9.72 -1.88
N SER A 20 5.76 10.48 -2.41
CA SER A 20 5.52 11.89 -2.12
C SER A 20 4.04 12.23 -1.91
N VAL A 21 3.76 13.44 -1.41
CA VAL A 21 2.39 13.94 -1.25
C VAL A 21 1.63 14.01 -2.59
N GLY A 22 2.28 14.51 -3.65
CA GLY A 22 1.66 14.63 -4.97
C GLY A 22 1.28 13.28 -5.57
N GLU A 23 2.11 12.25 -5.35
CA GLU A 23 1.78 10.89 -5.80
C GLU A 23 0.66 10.26 -4.99
N VAL A 24 0.58 10.52 -3.69
CA VAL A 24 -0.58 10.09 -2.89
C VAL A 24 -1.87 10.69 -3.46
N GLN A 25 -1.85 11.99 -3.78
CA GLN A 25 -3.00 12.67 -4.39
C GLN A 25 -3.34 12.09 -5.77
N ALA A 26 -2.33 11.76 -6.58
CA ALA A 26 -2.53 11.16 -7.90
C ALA A 26 -3.02 9.70 -7.82
N ALA A 27 -2.57 8.94 -6.83
CA ALA A 27 -2.92 7.53 -6.66
C ALA A 27 -4.28 7.32 -5.99
N TRP A 28 -4.73 8.26 -5.16
CA TRP A 28 -6.00 8.17 -4.45
C TRP A 28 -7.21 7.89 -5.37
N PRO A 29 -7.43 8.64 -6.47
CA PRO A 29 -8.54 8.36 -7.39
C PRO A 29 -8.53 6.93 -7.91
N LEU A 30 -7.35 6.35 -8.20
CA LEU A 30 -7.24 4.97 -8.69
C LEU A 30 -7.69 3.95 -7.64
N VAL A 31 -7.27 4.12 -6.38
CA VAL A 31 -7.70 3.26 -5.27
C VAL A 31 -9.21 3.34 -5.08
N ARG A 32 -9.75 4.56 -5.09
CA ARG A 32 -11.19 4.78 -4.92
C ARG A 32 -12.01 4.18 -6.05
N GLU A 33 -11.59 4.35 -7.31
CA GLU A 33 -12.31 3.77 -8.44
C GLU A 33 -12.18 2.24 -8.50
N ALA A 34 -11.03 1.67 -8.10
CA ALA A 34 -10.89 0.21 -7.97
C ALA A 34 -11.92 -0.37 -6.97
N ARG A 35 -12.07 0.27 -5.81
CA ARG A 35 -13.08 -0.11 -4.81
C ARG A 35 -14.50 0.01 -5.34
N ARG A 36 -14.82 1.11 -6.01
CA ARG A 36 -16.13 1.32 -6.67
C ARG A 36 -16.42 0.29 -7.76
N ALA A 37 -15.39 -0.14 -8.49
CA ALA A 37 -15.48 -1.18 -9.51
C ALA A 37 -15.61 -2.61 -8.94
N GLY A 38 -15.69 -2.77 -7.61
CA GLY A 38 -15.89 -4.06 -6.96
C GLY A 38 -14.60 -4.79 -6.61
N TRP A 39 -13.46 -4.10 -6.48
CA TRP A 39 -12.23 -4.70 -5.98
C TRP A 39 -12.37 -5.12 -4.51
N VAL A 40 -12.46 -6.43 -4.28
CA VAL A 40 -12.65 -7.05 -2.95
C VAL A 40 -11.34 -7.49 -2.29
N ASP A 41 -10.26 -7.59 -3.04
CA ASP A 41 -8.96 -7.98 -2.51
C ASP A 41 -8.33 -6.84 -1.70
N PRO A 42 -7.36 -7.13 -0.82
CA PRO A 42 -6.77 -6.11 0.03
C PRO A 42 -6.06 -5.02 -0.77
N VAL A 43 -6.13 -3.78 -0.27
CA VAL A 43 -5.32 -2.65 -0.75
C VAL A 43 -4.22 -2.40 0.26
N PHE A 44 -2.97 -2.54 -0.18
CA PHE A 44 -1.79 -2.22 0.61
C PHE A 44 -1.17 -0.94 0.10
N PHE A 45 -1.13 0.10 0.94
CA PHE A 45 -0.64 1.42 0.55
C PHE A 45 0.66 1.77 1.27
N THR A 46 1.74 2.00 0.53
CA THR A 46 3.05 2.31 1.10
C THR A 46 3.48 3.73 0.78
N THR A 47 4.08 4.39 1.77
CA THR A 47 4.58 5.78 1.66
C THR A 47 6.02 5.88 2.11
N ILE A 48 6.78 6.88 1.65
CA ILE A 48 8.16 7.10 2.13
C ILE A 48 8.22 8.26 3.12
N THR A 49 7.65 9.40 2.75
CA THR A 49 7.74 10.62 3.55
C THR A 49 6.68 10.68 4.65
N ARG A 50 7.02 11.30 5.79
CA ARG A 50 6.05 11.55 6.89
C ARG A 50 4.85 12.38 6.42
N THR A 51 5.09 13.37 5.56
CA THR A 51 4.03 14.20 4.97
C THR A 51 3.17 13.40 3.98
N GLY A 52 3.78 12.52 3.17
CA GLY A 52 3.05 11.57 2.33
C GLY A 52 2.18 10.62 3.16
N ARG A 53 2.68 10.12 4.29
CA ARG A 53 1.90 9.28 5.22
C ARG A 53 0.65 9.97 5.75
N GLN A 54 0.80 11.19 6.26
CA GLN A 54 -0.33 11.98 6.75
C GLN A 54 -1.36 12.23 5.67
N MET A 55 -0.91 12.54 4.45
CA MET A 55 -1.80 12.68 3.30
C MET A 55 -2.52 11.36 2.97
N ALA A 56 -1.80 10.23 3.01
CA ALA A 56 -2.37 8.92 2.70
C ALA A 56 -3.40 8.49 3.74
N GLU A 57 -3.15 8.75 5.03
CA GLU A 57 -4.12 8.50 6.11
C GLU A 57 -5.39 9.33 5.91
N SER A 58 -5.26 10.59 5.48
CA SER A 58 -6.40 11.48 5.23
C SER A 58 -7.21 11.07 3.99
N LEU A 59 -6.53 10.79 2.86
CA LEU A 59 -7.21 10.56 1.58
C LEU A 59 -7.59 9.11 1.35
N VAL A 60 -6.74 8.17 1.77
CA VAL A 60 -6.84 6.74 1.44
C VAL A 60 -7.21 5.89 2.66
N GLY A 61 -7.22 6.48 3.87
CA GLY A 61 -7.40 5.78 5.15
C GLY A 61 -8.59 4.82 5.21
N SER A 62 -9.72 5.21 4.60
CA SER A 62 -10.94 4.40 4.59
C SER A 62 -10.94 3.26 3.58
N GLU A 63 -10.06 3.31 2.58
CA GLU A 63 -10.05 2.36 1.45
C GLU A 63 -8.85 1.41 1.44
N ALA A 64 -7.76 1.77 2.14
CA ALA A 64 -6.61 0.87 2.30
C ALA A 64 -6.77 0.00 3.56
N ASP A 65 -6.67 -1.31 3.39
CA ASP A 65 -6.73 -2.26 4.51
C ASP A 65 -5.45 -2.21 5.35
N GLN A 66 -4.34 -1.89 4.71
CA GLN A 66 -3.05 -1.78 5.36
C GLN A 66 -2.26 -0.62 4.78
N MET A 67 -1.51 0.04 5.66
CA MET A 67 -0.58 1.04 5.24
C MET A 67 0.73 0.95 6.00
N ALA A 68 1.84 1.20 5.31
CA ALA A 68 3.17 1.15 5.90
C ALA A 68 4.08 2.24 5.36
N PHE A 69 5.09 2.61 6.14
CA PHE A 69 6.26 3.24 5.55
C PHE A 69 7.02 2.18 4.74
N TYR A 70 7.34 2.50 3.49
CA TYR A 70 8.22 1.64 2.73
C TYR A 70 9.60 1.66 3.40
N PRO A 71 10.15 0.50 3.77
CA PRO A 71 11.45 0.44 4.40
C PRO A 71 12.49 0.75 3.32
N TRP A 72 12.92 2.01 3.27
CA TRP A 72 14.07 2.60 2.56
C TRP A 72 14.82 1.75 1.51
N ASP A 73 15.12 2.40 0.38
CA ASP A 73 15.82 2.06 -0.88
C ASP A 73 17.11 1.21 -0.84
N ALA A 74 17.21 0.27 0.09
CA ALA A 74 18.13 -0.83 0.06
C ALA A 74 17.63 -1.88 -0.95
N PRO A 75 18.38 -2.18 -2.04
CA PRO A 75 17.97 -3.17 -3.03
C PRO A 75 17.61 -4.54 -2.43
N TRP A 76 18.21 -4.87 -1.27
CA TRP A 76 17.95 -6.11 -0.54
C TRP A 76 16.61 -6.14 0.21
N ILE A 77 16.03 -5.00 0.59
CA ILE A 77 14.73 -4.93 1.28
C ILE A 77 13.59 -4.97 0.27
N ALA A 78 13.71 -4.23 -0.84
CA ALA A 78 12.75 -4.27 -1.95
C ALA A 78 12.57 -5.70 -2.49
N ARG A 79 13.68 -6.40 -2.72
CA ARG A 79 13.69 -7.80 -3.16
C ARG A 79 12.97 -8.72 -2.16
N ARG A 80 13.23 -8.57 -0.86
CA ARG A 80 12.55 -9.36 0.20
C ARG A 80 11.06 -9.05 0.35
N ALA A 81 10.64 -7.82 0.03
CA ALA A 81 9.22 -7.45 0.06
C ALA A 81 8.47 -8.06 -1.14
N ILE A 82 9.06 -7.99 -2.33
CA ILE A 82 8.51 -8.61 -3.56
C ILE A 82 8.46 -10.14 -3.43
N GLU A 83 9.49 -10.77 -2.85
CA GLU A 83 9.52 -12.23 -2.62
C GLU A 83 8.52 -12.71 -1.56
N ARG A 84 7.81 -11.81 -0.86
CA ARG A 84 6.85 -12.12 0.20
C ARG A 84 5.40 -11.79 -0.13
N VAL A 85 5.13 -11.23 -1.31
CA VAL A 85 3.77 -10.94 -1.84
C VAL A 85 3.33 -12.03 -2.80
#